data_AF-A0A934W1J3-F1
#
_entry.id   AF-A0A934W1J3-F1
#
_cell.length_a   1.000
_cell.length_b   1.000
_cell.length_c   1.000
_cell.angle_alpha   90.00
_cell.angle_beta   90.00
_cell.angle_gamma   90.00
#
_symmetry.space_group_name_H-M   'P 1'
#
loop_
_entity.id
_entity.type
_entity.pdbx_description
1 polymer ?
#
loop_
_entity_poly.entity_id
_entity_poly.type
_entity_poly.pdbx_seq_one_letter_code
_entity_poly.pdbx_strand_id
1 'polypeptide(L)'
;MPAVIEHIDAIARRKGRDVLHVIFHTSLSRAFDWEAWPARRRIIAWLDAQAIGWTPCGHVASASFMCSYRGQIYIDVPFDETHPDYRRVRDYLEHPDGTMAIDGARFCYYPFDEAMKNAHHDAPGFWERWAEEV
;
A
#
# COMPACT_ATOMS: atom_id res chain seq x y z
N MET A 1 -5.83 -15.21 15.24
CA MET A 1 -5.37 -13.87 15.65
C MET A 1 -5.68 -12.92 14.50
N PRO A 2 -6.45 -11.84 14.70
CA PRO A 2 -6.68 -10.88 13.63
C PRO A 2 -5.33 -10.28 13.22
N ALA A 3 -5.00 -10.33 11.93
CA ALA A 3 -3.77 -9.73 11.43
C ALA A 3 -3.90 -8.20 11.48
N VAL A 4 -2.97 -7.54 12.17
CA VAL A 4 -2.90 -6.07 12.18
C VAL A 4 -2.35 -5.64 10.81
N ILE A 5 -3.14 -4.89 10.07
CA ILE A 5 -2.74 -4.36 8.76
C ILE A 5 -2.03 -3.03 9.01
N GLU A 6 -0.73 -2.98 8.71
CA GLU A 6 0.10 -1.78 8.87
C GLU A 6 -0.27 -0.73 7.81
N HIS A 7 -0.36 0.53 8.21
CA HIS A 7 -0.64 1.64 7.28
C HIS A 7 0.57 1.92 6.38
N ILE A 8 0.34 2.34 5.14
CA ILE A 8 1.43 2.58 4.18
C ILE A 8 2.43 3.63 4.65
N ASP A 9 1.97 4.68 5.36
CA ASP A 9 2.84 5.69 5.94
C ASP A 9 3.67 5.15 7.11
N ALA A 10 3.10 4.26 7.93
CA ALA A 10 3.86 3.55 8.97
C ALA A 10 4.93 2.63 8.36
N ILE A 11 4.61 1.91 7.27
CA ILE A 11 5.59 1.10 6.53
C ILE A 11 6.74 1.98 6.01
N ALA A 12 6.43 3.15 5.43
CA ALA A 12 7.42 4.09 4.95
C ALA A 12 8.34 4.59 6.07
N ARG A 13 7.77 4.98 7.22
CA ARG A 13 8.54 5.38 8.40
C ARG A 13 9.45 4.28 8.92
N ARG A 14 8.93 3.05 9.03
CA ARG A 14 9.69 1.87 9.47
C ARG A 14 10.84 1.52 8.53
N LYS A 15 10.64 1.66 7.21
CA LYS A 15 11.66 1.37 6.20
C LYS A 15 12.63 2.54 5.99
N GLY A 16 12.28 3.75 6.39
CA GLY A 16 13.12 4.94 6.24
C GLY A 16 13.30 5.38 4.78
N ARG A 17 12.31 5.09 3.91
CA ARG A 17 12.39 5.33 2.46
C ARG A 17 11.00 5.45 1.83
N ASP A 18 10.96 5.91 0.59
CA ASP A 18 9.76 5.88 -0.25
C ASP A 18 9.29 4.43 -0.45
N VAL A 19 7.97 4.25 -0.48
CA VAL A 19 7.34 2.93 -0.56
C VAL A 19 6.38 2.84 -1.73
N LEU A 20 6.25 1.64 -2.26
CA LEU A 20 5.38 1.32 -3.39
C LEU A 20 4.18 0.53 -2.92
N HIS A 21 3.00 0.85 -3.45
CA HIS A 21 1.79 0.11 -3.15
C HIS A 21 0.83 0.05 -4.35
N VAL A 22 -0.07 -0.92 -4.32
CA VAL A 22 -1.14 -1.07 -5.31
C VAL A 22 -2.50 -0.91 -4.65
N ILE A 23 -3.34 -0.08 -5.26
CA ILE A 23 -4.73 0.14 -4.86
C ILE A 23 -5.65 -0.54 -5.89
N PHE A 24 -6.63 -1.31 -5.41
CA PHE A 24 -7.54 -2.08 -6.29
C PHE A 24 -8.97 -1.54 -6.37
N HIS A 25 -9.29 -0.52 -5.57
CA HIS A 25 -10.65 0.02 -5.51
C HIS A 25 -10.68 1.44 -6.08
N THR A 26 -11.67 1.70 -6.93
CA THR A 26 -12.09 3.06 -7.32
C THR A 26 -13.39 3.46 -6.61
N SER A 27 -14.09 2.50 -6.01
CA SER A 27 -15.39 2.69 -5.37
C SER A 27 -15.29 2.80 -3.85
N LEU A 28 -16.11 3.67 -3.26
CA LEU A 28 -16.32 3.76 -1.82
C LEU A 28 -17.25 2.68 -1.26
N SER A 29 -17.78 1.79 -2.11
CA SER A 29 -18.72 0.74 -1.71
C SER A 29 -18.11 -0.24 -0.72
N ARG A 30 -18.81 -0.48 0.40
CA ARG A 30 -18.46 -1.50 1.39
C ARG A 30 -18.61 -2.94 0.86
N ALA A 31 -19.32 -3.13 -0.26
CA ALA A 31 -19.54 -4.43 -0.90
C ALA A 31 -18.42 -4.83 -1.89
N PHE A 32 -17.31 -4.07 -1.94
CA PHE A 32 -16.18 -4.42 -2.79
C PHE A 32 -15.45 -5.64 -2.23
N ASP A 33 -15.67 -6.80 -2.86
CA ASP A 33 -14.94 -8.03 -2.59
C ASP A 33 -13.53 -7.94 -3.20
N TRP A 34 -12.61 -7.40 -2.40
CA TRP A 34 -11.21 -7.28 -2.78
C TRP A 34 -10.50 -8.64 -2.83
N GLU A 35 -11.00 -9.68 -2.14
CA GLU A 35 -10.38 -11.02 -2.16
C GLU A 35 -10.61 -11.71 -3.51
N ALA A 36 -11.82 -11.60 -4.04
CA ALA A 36 -12.19 -12.14 -5.34
C ALA A 36 -11.72 -11.27 -6.52
N TRP A 37 -11.14 -10.09 -6.28
CA TRP A 37 -10.80 -9.14 -7.34
C TRP A 37 -9.74 -9.69 -8.32
N PRO A 38 -10.06 -9.85 -9.62
CA PRO A 38 -9.16 -10.50 -10.58
C PRO A 38 -7.81 -9.81 -10.71
N ALA A 39 -7.78 -8.47 -10.73
CA ALA A 39 -6.54 -7.71 -10.85
C ALA A 39 -5.62 -7.96 -9.64
N ARG A 40 -6.19 -8.02 -8.43
CA ARG A 40 -5.43 -8.29 -7.20
C ARG A 40 -4.80 -9.67 -7.23
N ARG A 41 -5.59 -10.70 -7.56
CA ARG A 41 -5.10 -12.08 -7.68
C ARG A 41 -4.00 -12.21 -8.73
N ARG A 42 -4.19 -11.57 -9.89
CA ARG A 42 -3.21 -11.55 -10.98
C ARG A 42 -1.90 -10.88 -10.55
N ILE A 43 -1.96 -9.76 -9.84
CA ILE A 43 -0.76 -9.02 -9.42
C ILE A 43 -0.01 -9.80 -8.33
N ILE A 44 -0.71 -10.33 -7.32
CA ILE A 44 -0.10 -11.17 -6.28
C ILE A 44 0.57 -12.40 -6.87
N ALA A 45 -0.12 -13.14 -7.74
CA ALA A 45 0.44 -14.34 -8.35
C ALA A 45 1.70 -14.03 -9.19
N TRP A 46 1.74 -12.86 -9.84
CA TRP A 46 2.93 -12.43 -10.57
C TRP A 46 4.07 -12.03 -9.63
N LEU A 47 3.79 -11.28 -8.55
CA LEU A 47 4.80 -10.93 -7.54
C LEU A 47 5.42 -12.17 -6.91
N ASP A 48 4.59 -13.15 -6.55
CA ASP A 48 5.04 -14.44 -6.02
C ASP A 48 5.92 -15.20 -7.04
N ALA A 49 5.52 -15.22 -8.32
CA ALA A 49 6.29 -15.85 -9.39
C ALA A 49 7.63 -15.15 -9.66
N GLN A 50 7.73 -13.84 -9.38
CA GLN A 50 8.98 -13.07 -9.50
C GLN A 50 9.83 -13.09 -8.22
N ALA A 51 9.37 -13.77 -7.16
CA ALA A 51 9.95 -13.75 -5.82
C ALA A 51 10.07 -12.33 -5.24
N ILE A 52 9.10 -11.46 -5.55
CA ILE A 52 9.03 -10.09 -5.04
C ILE A 52 8.13 -10.09 -3.80
N GLY A 53 8.68 -9.66 -2.67
CA GLY A 53 7.94 -9.58 -1.41
C GLY A 53 6.78 -8.59 -1.48
N TRP A 54 5.65 -8.95 -0.87
CA TRP A 54 4.50 -8.08 -0.72
C TRP A 54 3.77 -8.36 0.59
N THR A 55 3.07 -7.36 1.12
CA THR A 55 2.23 -7.50 2.31
C THR A 55 0.96 -6.68 2.19
N PRO A 56 -0.18 -7.11 2.77
CA PRO A 56 -1.34 -6.24 2.93
C PRO A 56 -0.97 -4.93 3.62
N CYS A 57 -1.50 -3.80 3.14
CA CYS A 57 -1.29 -2.50 3.78
C CYS A 57 -2.59 -1.68 3.86
N GLY A 58 -2.69 -0.84 4.88
CA GLY A 58 -3.76 0.12 5.05
C GLY A 58 -3.53 1.39 4.24
N HIS A 59 -4.59 2.20 4.12
CA HIS A 59 -4.48 3.60 3.69
C HIS A 59 -3.59 4.41 4.63
N VAL A 60 -3.19 5.61 4.24
CA VAL A 60 -2.47 6.55 5.12
C VAL A 60 -3.27 6.76 6.41
N ALA A 61 -2.61 6.62 7.56
CA ALA A 61 -3.24 6.80 8.86
C ALA A 61 -3.76 8.24 9.03
N SER A 62 -4.97 8.38 9.57
CA SER A 62 -5.61 9.66 9.85
C SER A 62 -6.33 9.61 11.19
N ALA A 63 -6.01 10.57 12.06
CA ALA A 63 -6.72 10.77 13.33
C ALA A 63 -8.16 11.27 13.15
N SER A 64 -8.56 11.69 11.94
CA SER A 64 -9.91 12.18 11.66
C SER A 64 -10.77 11.16 10.90
N PHE A 65 -10.19 10.04 10.45
CA PHE A 65 -10.92 9.08 9.63
C PHE A 65 -10.32 7.67 9.72
N MET A 66 -11.15 6.70 10.10
CA MET A 66 -10.82 5.28 10.01
C MET A 66 -11.32 4.67 8.70
N CYS A 67 -10.42 4.12 7.91
CA CYS A 67 -10.77 3.34 6.72
C CYS A 67 -10.59 1.85 6.98
N SER A 68 -11.62 1.04 6.69
CA SER A 68 -11.45 -0.41 6.63
C SER A 68 -10.47 -0.78 5.53
N TYR A 69 -9.74 -1.89 5.70
CA TYR A 69 -8.90 -2.43 4.65
C TYR A 69 -9.70 -2.74 3.38
N ARG A 70 -9.12 -2.45 2.20
CA ARG A 70 -9.77 -2.59 0.89
C ARG A 70 -8.91 -3.36 -0.12
N GLY A 71 -8.04 -4.23 0.38
CA GLY A 71 -7.23 -5.12 -0.44
C GLY A 71 -5.90 -4.56 -0.91
N GLN A 72 -5.51 -3.35 -0.50
CA GLN A 72 -4.26 -2.72 -0.93
C GLN A 72 -3.03 -3.54 -0.50
N ILE A 73 -1.97 -3.50 -1.29
CA ILE A 73 -0.74 -4.22 -0.97
C ILE A 73 0.46 -3.29 -1.08
N TYR A 74 1.37 -3.40 -0.13
CA TYR A 74 2.72 -2.87 -0.20
C TYR A 74 3.60 -3.83 -0.99
N ILE A 75 4.47 -3.29 -1.85
CA ILE A 75 5.49 -4.05 -2.58
C ILE A 75 6.84 -3.77 -1.93
N ASP A 76 7.58 -4.80 -1.52
CA ASP A 76 8.87 -4.66 -0.83
C ASP A 76 10.04 -4.35 -1.78
N VAL A 77 9.86 -3.31 -2.58
CA VAL A 77 10.83 -2.81 -3.57
C VAL A 77 11.01 -1.31 -3.33
N PRO A 78 12.24 -0.78 -3.34
CA PRO A 78 12.46 0.67 -3.25
C PRO A 78 11.90 1.36 -4.50
N PHE A 79 11.40 2.58 -4.33
CA PHE A 79 11.19 3.48 -5.47
C PHE A 79 12.55 3.99 -5.96
N ASP A 80 13.11 3.31 -6.96
CA ASP A 80 14.40 3.64 -7.56
C ASP A 80 14.42 3.20 -9.02
N GLU A 81 14.47 4.17 -9.95
CA GLU A 81 14.47 3.91 -11.39
C GLU A 81 15.67 3.12 -11.90
N THR A 82 16.72 2.98 -11.10
CA THR A 82 17.89 2.14 -11.42
C THR A 82 17.76 0.71 -10.90
N HIS A 83 16.82 0.47 -9.97
CA HIS A 83 16.63 -0.83 -9.34
C HIS A 83 15.96 -1.82 -10.31
N PRO A 84 16.56 -3.01 -10.53
CA PRO A 84 16.04 -3.98 -11.49
C PRO A 84 14.63 -4.46 -11.14
N ASP A 85 14.33 -4.65 -9.85
CA ASP A 85 13.00 -5.10 -9.43
C ASP A 85 11.95 -4.00 -9.58
N TYR A 86 12.33 -2.74 -9.37
CA TYR A 86 11.42 -1.62 -9.59
C TYR A 86 11.02 -1.54 -11.06
N ARG A 87 12.00 -1.62 -11.97
CA ARG A 87 11.74 -1.66 -13.41
C ARG A 87 10.82 -2.82 -13.79
N ARG A 88 11.08 -4.03 -13.26
CA ARG A 88 10.22 -5.19 -13.51
C ARG A 88 8.78 -4.97 -13.04
N VAL A 89 8.60 -4.43 -11.83
CA VAL A 89 7.26 -4.14 -11.28
C VAL A 89 6.56 -3.08 -12.09
N ARG A 90 7.24 -1.97 -12.38
CA ARG A 90 6.72 -0.87 -13.20
C ARG A 90 6.31 -1.37 -14.57
N ASP A 91 7.19 -2.05 -15.29
CA ASP A 91 6.94 -2.51 -16.66
C ASP A 91 5.83 -3.58 -16.74
N TYR A 92 5.51 -4.24 -15.62
CA TYR A 92 4.37 -5.16 -15.52
C TYR A 92 3.04 -4.45 -15.20
N LEU A 93 3.09 -3.42 -14.35
CA LEU A 93 1.90 -2.71 -13.88
C LEU A 93 1.51 -1.52 -14.76
N GLU A 94 2.46 -0.95 -15.49
CA GLU A 94 2.32 0.26 -16.30
C GLU A 94 2.79 0.03 -17.73
N HIS A 95 2.16 0.73 -18.66
CA HIS A 95 2.64 0.92 -20.01
C HIS A 95 3.77 1.97 -20.04
N PRO A 96 4.57 2.03 -21.13
CA PRO A 96 5.65 3.01 -21.26
C PRO A 96 5.20 4.48 -21.19
N ASP A 97 3.91 4.77 -21.40
CA ASP A 97 3.32 6.09 -21.27
C ASP A 97 2.85 6.42 -19.84
N GLY A 98 3.07 5.51 -18.89
CA GLY A 98 2.67 5.64 -17.48
C GLY A 98 1.20 5.29 -17.21
N THR A 99 0.45 4.83 -18.22
CA THR A 99 -0.92 4.34 -18.00
C THR A 99 -0.90 2.93 -17.40
N MET A 100 -1.93 2.58 -16.62
CA MET A 100 -2.00 1.25 -16.00
C MET A 100 -2.22 0.15 -17.03
N ALA A 101 -1.37 -0.89 -17.00
CA ALA A 101 -1.49 -2.07 -17.86
C ALA A 101 -2.51 -3.11 -17.35
N ILE A 102 -2.98 -2.94 -16.11
CA ILE A 102 -3.95 -3.83 -15.46
C ILE A 102 -5.14 -3.02 -14.97
N ASP A 103 -6.29 -3.22 -15.61
CA ASP A 103 -7.54 -2.59 -15.24
C ASP A 103 -7.93 -2.91 -13.80
N GLY A 104 -8.44 -1.90 -13.09
CA GLY A 104 -8.86 -2.05 -11.69
C GLY A 104 -7.70 -2.16 -10.71
N ALA A 105 -6.49 -1.77 -11.11
CA ALA A 105 -5.35 -1.53 -10.23
C ALA A 105 -4.80 -0.13 -10.46
N ARG A 106 -4.17 0.45 -9.44
CA ARG A 106 -3.37 1.66 -9.54
C ARG A 106 -2.05 1.42 -8.83
N PHE A 107 -0.95 1.64 -9.53
CA PHE A 107 0.39 1.63 -8.96
C PHE A 107 0.70 3.02 -8.41
N CYS A 108 1.11 3.07 -7.15
CA CYS A 108 1.34 4.30 -6.42
C CYS A 108 2.68 4.21 -5.68
N TYR A 109 3.33 5.35 -5.51
CA TYR A 109 4.36 5.52 -4.50
C TYR A 109 3.84 6.44 -3.39
N TYR A 110 4.38 6.28 -2.19
CA TYR A 110 4.14 7.19 -1.08
C TYR A 110 5.48 7.74 -0.58
N PRO A 111 5.70 9.07 -0.62
CA PRO A 111 6.96 9.66 -0.21
C PRO A 111 7.24 9.48 1.28
N PHE A 112 8.49 9.21 1.63
CA PHE A 112 8.95 9.16 3.01
C PHE A 112 8.74 10.50 3.73
N ASP A 113 9.04 11.61 3.06
CA ASP A 113 8.86 12.96 3.62
C ASP A 113 7.39 13.24 3.99
N GLU A 114 6.44 12.73 3.19
CA GLU A 114 5.02 12.80 3.52
C GLU A 114 4.68 11.89 4.71
N ALA A 115 5.25 10.69 4.77
CA ALA A 115 5.06 9.78 5.89
C ALA A 115 5.54 10.36 7.23
N MET A 116 6.60 11.17 7.20
CA MET A 116 7.17 11.82 8.38
C MET A 116 6.25 12.87 9.01
N LYS A 117 5.28 13.43 8.26
CA LYS A 117 4.25 14.32 8.85
C LYS A 117 3.42 13.59 9.92
N ASN A 118 3.27 12.28 9.78
CA ASN A 118 2.57 11.40 10.71
C ASN A 118 3.48 10.74 11.76
N ALA A 119 4.76 11.14 11.89
CA ALA A 119 5.67 10.51 12.86
C ALA A 119 5.19 10.59 14.32
N HIS A 120 4.35 11.58 14.64
CA HIS A 120 3.73 11.71 15.95
C HIS A 120 2.76 10.56 16.29
N HIS A 121 2.23 9.84 15.29
CA HIS A 121 1.43 8.62 15.47
C HIS A 121 2.23 7.45 16.06
N ASP A 122 3.57 7.49 15.98
CA ASP A 122 4.44 6.43 16.50
C ASP A 122 4.71 6.60 18.01
N ALA A 123 4.23 7.69 18.62
CA ALA A 123 4.36 7.91 20.05
C ALA A 123 3.64 6.79 20.83
N PRO A 124 4.27 6.18 21.84
CA PRO A 124 3.64 5.14 22.64
C PRO A 124 2.27 5.59 23.19
N GLY A 125 1.26 4.74 23.02
CA GLY A 125 -0.08 5.05 23.51
C GLY A 125 -0.88 6.03 22.63
N PHE A 126 -0.37 6.49 21.48
CA PHE A 126 -1.06 7.50 20.66
C PHE A 126 -2.45 7.02 20.23
N TRP A 127 -2.54 5.83 19.64
CA TRP A 127 -3.81 5.29 19.15
C TRP A 127 -4.73 4.86 20.29
N GLU A 128 -4.18 4.42 21.43
CA GLU A 128 -4.93 4.11 22.63
C GLU A 128 -5.59 5.38 23.21
N ARG A 129 -4.82 6.46 23.39
CA ARG A 129 -5.36 7.75 23.84
C ARG A 129 -6.38 8.31 22.86
N TRP A 130 -6.07 8.25 21.57
CA TRP A 130 -7.00 8.69 20.54
C TRP A 130 -8.33 7.93 20.65
N ALA A 131 -8.29 6.60 20.78
CA ALA A 131 -9.50 5.77 20.90
C ALA A 131 -10.32 6.03 22.18
N GLU A 132 -9.70 6.55 23.24
CA GLU A 132 -10.40 6.97 24.47
C GLU A 132 -11.08 8.34 24.33
N GLU A 133 -10.61 9.18 23.40
CA GLU A 133 -11.10 10.55 23.18
C GLU A 133 -12.17 10.66 22.07
N VAL A 134 -12.48 9.58 21.34
CA VAL A 134 -13.47 9.55 20.23
C VAL A 134 -14.85 9.05 20.68
#